data_AF-A0A4T0WZF3-F1
#
_entry.id   AF-A0A4T0WZF3-F1
#
_cell.length_a   1.000
_cell.length_b   1.000
_cell.length_c   1.000
_cell.angle_alpha   90.00
_cell.angle_beta   90.00
_cell.angle_gamma   90.00
#
_symmetry.space_group_name_H-M   'P 1'
#
loop_
_entity.id
_entity.type
_entity.pdbx_description
1 polymer ?
#
loop_
_entity_poly.entity_id
_entity_poly.type
_entity_poly.pdbx_seq_one_letter_code
_entity_poly.pdbx_strand_id
1 'polypeptide(L)'
;MAVTKRYPKGKQRLFTNDLKSLLYAYGDSPTPNIETIHALEDALTSYFTDLIMEANKVRRLQKRAKFIESDYRFALRNDPIKLARFDDLASASVVLSKAQKLFDVNDVGKLKGSDKEKKVKKTKTKS
;
A
#
# COMPACT_ATOMS: atom_id res chain seq x y z
N MET A 1 8.31 -42.12 7.00
CA MET A 1 9.30 -41.05 6.72
C MET A 1 8.66 -39.71 7.04
N ALA A 2 9.13 -39.00 8.08
CA ALA A 2 8.67 -37.65 8.36
C ALA A 2 9.32 -36.68 7.37
N VAL A 3 8.52 -36.10 6.48
CA VAL A 3 8.98 -35.03 5.58
C VAL A 3 9.10 -33.76 6.42
N THR A 4 10.27 -33.54 7.02
CA THR A 4 10.58 -32.26 7.65
C THR A 4 10.90 -31.26 6.55
N LYS A 5 9.89 -30.49 6.13
CA LYS A 5 10.06 -29.37 5.20
C LYS A 5 11.01 -28.36 5.86
N ARG A 6 12.30 -28.42 5.52
CA ARG A 6 13.30 -27.47 6.02
C ARG A 6 12.95 -26.09 5.50
N TYR A 7 12.47 -25.21 6.37
CA TYR A 7 12.34 -23.79 6.06
C TYR A 7 13.74 -23.24 5.77
N PRO A 8 13.95 -22.54 4.64
CA PRO A 8 15.25 -21.98 4.31
C PRO A 8 15.67 -21.01 5.41
N LYS A 9 16.78 -21.30 6.08
CA LYS A 9 17.38 -20.40 7.05
C LYS A 9 17.78 -19.12 6.32
N GLY A 10 17.14 -17.99 6.65
CA GLY A 10 17.43 -16.68 6.06
C GLY A 10 16.35 -16.11 5.13
N LYS A 11 15.12 -16.65 5.11
CA LYS A 11 14.01 -15.98 4.40
C LYS A 11 13.76 -14.61 5.03
N GLN A 12 13.99 -13.55 4.26
CA GLN A 12 13.73 -12.18 4.69
C GLN A 12 12.23 -12.02 4.97
N ARG A 13 11.90 -11.57 6.17
CA ARG A 13 10.53 -11.27 6.58
C ARG A 13 10.25 -9.81 6.25
N LEU A 14 9.35 -9.58 5.30
CA LEU A 14 9.01 -8.26 4.75
C LEU A 14 7.82 -7.65 5.48
N PHE A 15 6.87 -8.48 5.95
CA PHE A 15 5.56 -8.02 6.39
C PHE A 15 5.31 -8.18 7.90
N THR A 16 6.33 -8.49 8.70
CA THR A 16 6.16 -8.81 10.14
C THR A 16 5.37 -7.74 10.90
N ASN A 17 5.73 -6.46 10.74
CA ASN A 17 5.10 -5.36 11.46
C ASN A 17 3.67 -5.07 10.98
N ASP A 18 3.45 -5.19 9.67
CA ASP A 18 2.14 -4.98 9.06
C ASP A 18 1.19 -6.10 9.45
N LEU A 19 1.65 -7.36 9.41
CA LEU A 19 0.86 -8.53 9.81
C LEU A 19 0.55 -8.53 11.31
N LYS A 20 1.46 -8.04 12.15
CA LYS A 20 1.16 -7.83 13.57
C LYS A 20 0.00 -6.86 13.78
N SER A 21 0.05 -5.73 13.07
CA SER A 21 -1.00 -4.69 13.14
C SER A 21 -2.32 -5.19 12.55
N LEU A 22 -2.24 -5.98 11.47
CA LEU A 22 -3.38 -6.62 10.83
C LEU A 22 -4.06 -7.60 11.79
N LEU A 23 -3.31 -8.53 12.40
CA LEU A 23 -3.86 -9.50 13.35
C LEU A 23 -4.59 -8.82 14.50
N TYR A 24 -4.00 -7.77 15.07
CA TYR A 24 -4.66 -6.96 16.11
C TYR A 24 -5.96 -6.31 15.61
N ALA A 25 -5.97 -5.74 14.40
CA ALA A 25 -7.17 -5.15 13.80
C ALA A 25 -8.28 -6.18 13.53
N TYR A 26 -7.92 -7.45 13.33
CA TYR A 26 -8.85 -8.59 13.20
C TYR A 26 -9.24 -9.22 14.54
N GLY A 27 -8.80 -8.66 15.67
CA GLY A 27 -9.19 -9.08 17.02
C GLY A 27 -8.24 -10.07 17.71
N ASP A 28 -7.04 -10.29 17.17
CA ASP A 28 -5.98 -11.04 17.86
C ASP A 28 -5.37 -10.21 19.03
N SER A 29 -4.50 -10.84 19.82
CA SER A 29 -3.76 -10.22 20.91
C SER A 29 -2.92 -9.01 20.44
N PRO A 30 -2.70 -7.98 21.29
CA PRO A 30 -1.73 -6.91 21.02
C PRO A 30 -0.31 -7.41 20.74
N THR A 31 0.03 -8.61 21.24
CA THR A 31 1.27 -9.32 20.95
C THR A 31 0.95 -10.71 20.38
N PRO A 32 0.63 -10.80 19.07
CA PRO A 32 0.37 -12.07 18.41
C PRO A 32 1.59 -12.99 18.47
N ASN A 33 1.35 -14.30 18.44
CA ASN A 33 2.43 -15.29 18.40
C ASN A 33 3.27 -15.12 17.12
N ILE A 34 4.59 -15.13 17.27
CA ILE A 34 5.53 -14.94 16.16
C ILE A 34 5.41 -16.04 15.11
N GLU A 35 5.13 -17.28 15.53
CA GLU A 35 4.91 -18.39 14.61
C GLU A 35 3.65 -18.21 13.77
N THR A 36 2.59 -17.61 14.33
CA THR A 36 1.37 -17.25 13.58
C THR A 36 1.68 -16.20 12.52
N ILE A 37 2.45 -15.17 12.89
CA ILE A 37 2.87 -14.13 11.95
C ILE A 37 3.68 -14.74 10.80
N HIS A 38 4.64 -15.61 11.11
CA HIS A 38 5.47 -16.27 10.10
C HIS A 38 4.66 -17.19 9.18
N ALA A 39 3.74 -17.98 9.74
CA ALA A 39 2.87 -18.85 8.95
C ALA A 39 1.97 -18.03 8.01
N LEU A 40 1.40 -16.93 8.51
CA LEU A 40 0.59 -16.03 7.71
C LEU A 40 1.40 -15.36 6.59
N GLU A 41 2.63 -14.95 6.87
CA GLU A 41 3.52 -14.37 5.88
C GLU A 41 3.89 -15.37 4.77
N ASP A 42 4.13 -16.62 5.14
CA ASP A 42 4.41 -17.68 4.17
C ASP A 42 3.20 -17.96 3.27
N ALA A 43 1.98 -18.00 3.84
CA ALA A 43 0.74 -18.13 3.08
C ALA A 43 0.49 -16.94 2.15
N LEU A 44 0.70 -15.71 2.64
CA LEU A 44 0.54 -14.48 1.88
C LEU A 44 1.52 -14.40 0.70
N THR A 45 2.78 -14.75 0.95
CA THR A 45 3.81 -14.76 -0.11
C THR A 45 3.49 -15.78 -1.20
N SER A 46 3.00 -16.97 -0.81
CA SER A 46 2.54 -17.98 -1.76
C SER A 46 1.38 -17.45 -2.61
N TYR A 47 0.36 -16.87 -1.97
CA TYR A 47 -0.79 -16.31 -2.65
C TYR A 47 -0.40 -15.22 -3.67
N PHE A 48 0.48 -14.28 -3.28
CA PHE A 48 0.92 -13.24 -4.20
C PHE A 48 1.73 -13.79 -5.38
N THR A 49 2.54 -14.82 -5.15
CA THR A 49 3.28 -15.48 -6.22
C THR A 49 2.33 -16.06 -7.25
N ASP A 50 1.31 -16.80 -6.81
CA ASP A 50 0.30 -17.39 -7.69
C ASP A 50 -0.51 -16.32 -8.44
N LEU A 51 -0.93 -15.26 -7.74
CA LEU A 51 -1.68 -14.15 -8.32
C LEU A 51 -0.88 -13.42 -9.41
N ILE A 52 0.39 -13.11 -9.14
CA ILE A 52 1.27 -12.44 -10.09
C ILE A 52 1.56 -13.34 -11.28
N MET A 53 1.71 -14.66 -11.08
CA MET A 53 1.87 -15.61 -12.16
C MET A 53 0.66 -15.62 -13.10
N GLU A 54 -0.57 -15.59 -12.57
CA GLU A 54 -1.79 -15.47 -13.38
C GLU A 54 -1.85 -14.13 -14.13
N ALA A 55 -1.59 -13.01 -13.46
CA ALA A 55 -1.54 -11.70 -14.09
C ALA A 55 -0.46 -11.64 -15.19
N ASN A 56 0.68 -12.31 -14.99
CA ASN A 56 1.78 -12.36 -15.94
C ASN A 56 1.40 -13.14 -17.21
N LYS A 57 0.56 -14.19 -17.11
CA LYS A 57 0.05 -14.91 -18.30
C LYS A 57 -0.71 -13.96 -19.23
N VAL A 58 -1.59 -13.13 -18.67
CA VAL A 58 -2.35 -12.12 -19.42
C VAL A 58 -1.44 -11.09 -20.05
N ARG A 59 -0.53 -10.51 -19.25
CA ARG A 59 0.45 -9.52 -19.71
C ARG A 59 1.29 -10.05 -20.88
N ARG A 60 1.78 -11.30 -20.77
CA ARG A 60 2.57 -11.96 -21.81
C ARG A 60 1.77 -12.22 -23.08
N LEU A 61 0.51 -12.65 -22.95
CA LEU A 61 -0.39 -12.86 -24.09
C LEU A 61 -0.60 -11.55 -24.87
N GLN A 62 -0.74 -10.44 -24.15
CA GLN A 62 -0.85 -9.09 -24.73
C GLN A 62 0.50 -8.49 -25.19
N LYS A 63 1.61 -9.24 -25.10
CA LYS A 63 2.97 -8.82 -25.49
C LYS A 63 3.44 -7.51 -24.84
N ARG A 64 2.96 -7.22 -23.63
CA ARG A 64 3.37 -6.03 -22.86
C ARG A 64 4.54 -6.35 -21.92
N ALA A 65 5.43 -5.38 -21.77
CA ALA A 65 6.54 -5.48 -20.81
C ALA A 65 6.13 -5.13 -19.38
N LYS A 66 5.21 -4.16 -19.22
CA LYS A 66 4.75 -3.65 -17.91
C LYS A 66 3.37 -4.19 -17.56
N PHE A 67 3.14 -4.45 -16.28
CA PHE A 67 1.82 -4.77 -15.75
C PHE A 67 0.93 -3.53 -15.75
N ILE A 68 -0.36 -3.73 -15.99
CA ILE A 68 -1.40 -2.70 -15.86
C ILE A 68 -2.55 -3.22 -15.01
N GLU A 69 -3.45 -2.33 -14.59
CA GLU A 69 -4.60 -2.64 -13.73
C GLU A 69 -5.45 -3.80 -14.26
N SER A 70 -5.69 -3.84 -15.58
CA SER A 70 -6.49 -4.91 -16.20
C SER A 70 -5.91 -6.31 -16.05
N ASP A 71 -4.58 -6.45 -15.88
CA ASP A 71 -3.93 -7.76 -15.66
C ASP A 71 -4.36 -8.36 -14.31
N TYR A 72 -4.35 -7.54 -13.27
CA TYR A 72 -4.74 -7.94 -11.92
C TYR A 72 -6.25 -8.14 -11.81
N ARG A 73 -7.02 -7.29 -12.48
CA ARG A 73 -8.48 -7.43 -12.59
C ARG A 73 -8.87 -8.78 -13.18
N PHE A 74 -8.18 -9.20 -14.25
CA PHE A 74 -8.40 -10.52 -14.85
C PHE A 74 -7.92 -11.66 -13.95
N ALA A 75 -6.80 -11.50 -13.25
CA ALA A 75 -6.29 -12.51 -12.31
C ALA A 75 -7.27 -12.77 -11.15
N LEU A 76 -7.96 -11.73 -10.67
CA LEU A 76 -8.95 -11.78 -9.59
C LEU A 76 -10.37 -12.16 -10.03
N ARG A 77 -10.61 -12.47 -11.32
CA ARG A 77 -11.96 -12.70 -11.89
C ARG A 77 -12.79 -13.77 -11.19
N ASN A 78 -12.16 -14.72 -10.52
CA ASN A 78 -12.83 -15.83 -9.81
C ASN A 78 -13.16 -15.49 -8.35
N ASP A 79 -12.68 -14.36 -7.82
CA ASP A 79 -12.93 -13.92 -6.45
C ASP A 79 -13.64 -12.55 -6.49
N PRO A 80 -14.98 -12.53 -6.56
CA PRO A 80 -15.74 -11.30 -6.75
C PRO A 80 -15.58 -10.31 -5.59
N ILE A 81 -15.31 -10.80 -4.37
CA ILE A 81 -15.14 -9.95 -3.18
C ILE A 81 -13.82 -9.20 -3.25
N LYS A 82 -12.72 -9.91 -3.55
CA LYS A 82 -11.42 -9.26 -3.72
C LYS A 82 -11.38 -8.36 -4.95
N LEU A 83 -12.07 -8.75 -6.02
CA LEU A 83 -12.19 -7.95 -7.23
C LEU A 83 -12.95 -6.63 -6.95
N ALA A 84 -14.09 -6.68 -6.27
CA ALA A 84 -14.84 -5.47 -5.91
C ALA A 84 -13.98 -4.53 -5.05
N ARG A 85 -13.31 -5.08 -4.04
CA ARG A 85 -12.40 -4.30 -3.18
C ARG A 85 -11.24 -3.68 -3.98
N PHE A 86 -10.72 -4.39 -4.98
CA PHE A 86 -9.67 -3.88 -5.87
C PHE A 86 -10.18 -2.68 -6.69
N ASP A 87 -11.36 -2.80 -7.30
CA ASP A 87 -11.98 -1.73 -8.08
C ASP A 87 -12.27 -0.50 -7.19
N ASP A 88 -12.74 -0.70 -5.95
CA ASP A 88 -12.95 0.38 -4.97
C ASP A 88 -11.65 1.12 -4.65
N LEU A 89 -10.58 0.38 -4.32
CA LEU A 89 -9.27 0.96 -4.00
C LEU A 89 -8.64 1.68 -5.20
N ALA A 90 -8.78 1.12 -6.41
CA ALA A 90 -8.31 1.76 -7.63
C ALA A 90 -9.02 3.10 -7.84
N SER A 91 -10.35 3.14 -7.68
CA SER A 91 -11.14 4.37 -7.81
C SER A 91 -10.74 5.44 -6.77
N ALA A 92 -10.54 5.04 -5.51
CA ALA A 92 -10.12 5.93 -4.44
C ALA A 92 -8.72 6.52 -4.72
N SER A 93 -7.79 5.72 -5.25
CA SER A 93 -6.45 6.19 -5.60
C SER A 93 -6.47 7.28 -6.69
N VAL A 94 -7.39 7.17 -7.66
CA VAL A 94 -7.58 8.17 -8.72
C VAL A 94 -8.15 9.46 -8.13
N VAL A 95 -9.12 9.37 -7.22
CA VAL A 95 -9.70 10.53 -6.53
C VAL A 95 -8.63 11.25 -5.70
N LEU A 96 -7.84 10.52 -4.92
CA LEU A 96 -6.74 11.07 -4.13
C LEU A 96 -5.70 11.76 -5.02
N SER A 97 -5.31 11.12 -6.12
CA SER A 97 -4.34 11.68 -7.08
C SER A 97 -4.86 12.97 -7.72
N LYS A 98 -6.15 13.07 -8.02
CA LYS A 98 -6.78 14.31 -8.52
C LYS A 98 -6.81 15.39 -7.44
N ALA A 99 -7.16 15.04 -6.21
CA ALA A 99 -7.18 15.96 -5.08
C ALA A 99 -5.78 16.54 -4.83
N GLN A 100 -4.74 15.72 -4.77
CA GLN A 100 -3.35 16.17 -4.59
C GLN A 100 -2.92 17.19 -5.66
N LYS A 101 -3.29 16.97 -6.93
CA LYS A 101 -3.01 17.90 -8.03
C LYS A 101 -3.71 19.25 -7.86
N LEU A 102 -4.93 19.27 -7.32
CA LEU A 102 -5.67 20.51 -7.08
C LEU A 102 -5.02 21.37 -5.99
N PHE A 103 -4.37 20.76 -4.99
CA PHE A 103 -3.65 21.48 -3.93
C PHE A 103 -2.31 22.04 -4.42
N ASP A 104 -1.56 21.29 -5.23
CA ASP A 104 -0.24 21.71 -5.72
C ASP A 104 -0.32 22.96 -6.62
N VAL A 105 -1.42 23.13 -7.38
CA VAL A 105 -1.61 24.29 -8.26
C VAL A 105 -1.98 25.57 -7.49
N ASN A 106 -2.47 25.48 -6.25
CA ASN A 106 -3.05 26.62 -5.52
C ASN A 106 -2.20 27.17 -4.37
N ASP A 107 -1.26 26.41 -3.80
CA ASP A 107 -0.65 26.79 -2.50
C ASP A 107 0.85 27.18 -2.51
N VAL A 108 1.58 27.04 -3.63
CA VAL A 108 3.01 27.43 -3.64
C VAL A 108 3.21 28.96 -3.68
N GLY A 109 2.20 29.72 -4.12
CA GLY A 109 2.26 31.18 -4.22
C GLY A 109 1.78 31.97 -2.98
N LYS A 110 0.97 31.36 -2.10
CA LYS A 110 0.30 32.11 -1.01
C LYS A 110 0.93 31.96 0.38
N LEU A 111 1.75 30.94 0.62
CA LEU A 111 2.34 30.69 1.95
C LEU A 111 3.68 31.42 2.21
N LYS A 112 4.34 31.99 1.18
CA LYS A 112 5.59 32.77 1.37
C LYS A 112 5.39 34.28 1.56
N GLY A 113 4.15 34.78 1.50
CA GLY A 113 3.85 36.22 1.48
C GLY A 113 3.46 36.86 2.82
N SER A 114 3.06 36.09 3.84
CA SER A 114 2.36 36.66 5.01
C SER A 114 3.23 36.94 6.25
N ASP A 115 4.52 36.57 6.26
CA ASP A 115 5.37 36.73 7.46
C ASP A 115 6.18 38.04 7.51
N LYS A 116 6.21 38.84 6.44
CA LYS A 116 7.03 40.08 6.41
C LYS A 116 6.32 41.35 6.90
N GLU A 117 5.01 41.35 7.09
CA GLU A 117 4.28 42.61 7.36
C GLU A 117 4.05 42.92 8.86
N LYS A 118 4.36 41.99 9.78
CA LYS A 118 4.18 42.22 11.23
C LYS A 118 5.39 42.78 11.99
N LYS A 119 6.58 42.91 11.37
CA LYS A 119 7.78 43.43 12.09
C LYS A 119 8.01 44.95 12.02
N VAL A 120 7.33 45.70 11.15
CA VAL A 120 7.60 47.15 11.00
C VAL A 120 6.83 48.03 11.99
N LYS A 121 5.72 47.56 12.57
CA LYS A 121 4.87 48.39 13.47
C LYS A 121 5.32 48.44 14.94
N LYS A 122 6.35 47.70 15.38
CA LYS A 122 6.77 47.68 16.81
C LYS A 122 7.89 48.66 17.18
N THR A 123 8.46 49.42 16.23
CA THR A 123 9.64 50.29 16.51
C THR A 123 9.33 51.80 16.55
N LYS A 124 8.07 52.25 16.45
CA LYS A 124 7.74 53.70 16.37
C LYS A 124 6.94 54.30 17.53
N THR A 125 6.76 53.60 18.65
CA THR A 125 6.06 54.16 19.82
C THR A 125 6.75 53.79 21.13
N LYS A 126 7.88 54.45 21.39
CA LYS A 126 8.41 54.71 22.73
C LYS A 126 9.20 56.03 22.65
N SER A 127 8.46 57.13 22.74
CA SER A 127 8.93 58.41 23.28
C SER A 127 8.42 58.52 24.70
#